data_AF-A0A3C0DNC8-F1
#
_entry.id   AF-A0A3C0DNC8-F1
#
_cell.length_a   1.000
_cell.length_b   1.000
_cell.length_c   1.000
_cell.angle_alpha   90.00
_cell.angle_beta   90.00
_cell.angle_gamma   90.00
#
_symmetry.space_group_name_H-M   'P 1'
#
loop_
_entity.id
_entity.type
_entity.pdbx_description
1 polymer ?
#
loop_
_entity_poly.entity_id
_entity_poly.type
_entity_poly.pdbx_seq_one_letter_code
_entity_poly.pdbx_strand_id
1 'polypeptide(L)'
;MSGGRKIKAVLIIGLLLAVAFAGYHVEAKNGAAAKFKTYSNDKFKFSLQFPVSWDRNYVIHQQSSFLEISFLGNSKAGKNYHSKTKKNLGLTMFYIGTHDYVTKNKIAGAQQIGVSRDVKFYFFLNARNPINTLLQIYNNPKVKDKNEKKQALDDYKRAKEMEKDIKAILKSFRAK
;
A
#
# COMPACT_ATOMS: atom_id res chain seq x y z
N MET A 1 23.03 -4.19 76.49
CA MET A 1 23.72 -4.95 75.42
C MET A 1 23.15 -4.48 74.09
N SER A 2 23.83 -3.55 73.43
CA SER A 2 24.77 -3.84 72.32
C SER A 2 24.05 -4.19 71.04
N GLY A 3 24.17 -3.33 70.02
CA GLY A 3 23.69 -3.66 68.68
C GLY A 3 23.57 -2.52 67.69
N GLY A 4 24.51 -1.56 67.66
CA GLY A 4 24.69 -0.73 66.47
C GLY A 4 25.43 -1.50 65.37
N ARG A 5 24.93 -1.44 64.13
CA ARG A 5 25.62 -1.67 62.82
C ARG A 5 24.58 -1.38 61.72
N LYS A 6 24.57 -0.25 61.02
CA LYS A 6 25.46 0.21 59.94
C LYS A 6 25.76 -0.84 58.84
N ILE A 7 25.22 -0.52 57.65
CA ILE A 7 25.72 -0.74 56.29
C ILE A 7 25.58 -2.18 55.75
N LYS A 8 24.87 -2.35 54.63
CA LYS A 8 25.50 -2.50 53.30
C LYS A 8 24.42 -2.54 52.21
N ALA A 9 24.50 -1.54 51.33
CA ALA A 9 23.96 -1.61 49.99
C ALA A 9 24.48 -2.90 49.34
N VAL A 10 23.56 -3.74 48.87
CA VAL A 10 23.91 -4.84 47.97
C VAL A 10 23.52 -4.39 46.57
N LEU A 11 24.55 -3.90 45.90
CA LEU A 11 24.67 -3.77 44.47
C LEU A 11 24.45 -5.17 43.85
N ILE A 12 23.36 -5.37 43.10
CA ILE A 12 23.30 -6.48 42.15
C ILE A 12 23.63 -5.91 40.78
N ILE A 13 24.90 -6.11 40.41
CA ILE A 13 25.41 -6.01 39.05
C ILE A 13 24.98 -7.28 38.28
N GLY A 14 24.52 -7.09 37.04
CA GLY A 14 24.40 -8.17 36.04
C GLY A 14 22.94 -8.35 35.59
N LEU A 15 22.58 -8.31 34.30
CA LEU A 15 23.37 -8.48 33.09
C LEU A 15 22.65 -7.76 31.94
N LEU A 16 23.35 -6.85 31.26
CA LEU A 16 22.97 -6.34 29.95
C LEU A 16 22.98 -7.49 28.95
N LEU A 17 21.80 -7.92 28.51
CA LEU A 17 21.66 -8.64 27.24
C LEU A 17 21.38 -7.59 26.16
N ALA A 18 22.46 -7.03 25.63
CA ALA A 18 22.46 -6.33 24.37
C ALA A 18 22.11 -7.34 23.27
N VAL A 19 20.84 -7.41 22.89
CA VAL A 19 20.48 -8.00 21.60
C VAL A 19 20.74 -6.94 20.54
N ALA A 20 21.88 -7.06 19.88
CA ALA A 20 22.21 -6.30 18.69
C ALA A 20 21.21 -6.65 17.57
N PHE A 21 20.10 -5.93 17.49
CA PHE A 21 19.35 -5.80 16.25
C PHE A 21 19.85 -4.53 15.54
N ALA A 22 20.69 -4.75 14.55
CA ALA A 22 21.08 -3.74 13.60
C ALA A 22 19.83 -3.18 12.91
N GLY A 23 19.61 -1.87 13.10
CA GLY A 23 18.82 -1.03 12.21
C GLY A 23 17.34 -0.91 12.53
N TYR A 24 16.98 -0.15 13.57
CA TYR A 24 15.88 0.82 13.52
C TYR A 24 16.05 1.81 14.69
N HIS A 25 16.76 2.92 14.45
CA HIS A 25 16.58 4.11 15.27
C HIS A 25 15.27 4.76 14.85
N VAL A 26 14.20 4.51 15.60
CA VAL A 26 13.07 5.44 15.65
C VAL A 26 13.45 6.47 16.70
N GLU A 27 14.03 7.59 16.26
CA GLU A 27 14.02 8.79 17.08
C GLU A 27 12.54 9.18 17.27
N ALA A 28 11.99 8.85 18.44
CA ALA A 28 10.71 9.36 18.89
C ALA A 28 10.86 10.85 19.23
N LYS A 29 10.94 11.70 18.20
CA LYS A 29 10.65 13.13 18.36
C LYS A 29 9.13 13.24 18.45
N ASN A 30 8.63 13.72 19.59
CA ASN A 30 7.24 14.11 19.85
C ASN A 30 6.53 14.53 18.54
N GLY A 31 5.68 13.68 17.97
CA GLY A 31 5.25 13.88 16.58
C GLY A 31 3.92 13.21 16.30
N ALA A 32 2.97 13.99 15.78
CA ALA A 32 1.69 13.49 15.28
C ALA A 32 1.90 12.25 14.39
N ALA A 33 1.06 11.22 14.56
CA ALA A 33 1.14 10.01 13.76
C ALA A 33 1.25 10.35 12.26
N ALA A 34 2.21 9.73 11.57
CA ALA A 34 2.47 10.01 10.16
C ALA A 34 1.20 9.77 9.33
N LYS A 35 0.75 10.80 8.59
CA LYS A 35 -0.48 10.71 7.77
C LYS A 35 -0.29 9.89 6.48
N PHE A 36 0.96 9.63 6.10
CA PHE A 36 1.32 8.98 4.84
C PHE A 36 2.45 7.97 5.04
N LYS A 37 2.47 6.94 4.19
CA LYS A 37 3.59 6.03 3.98
C LYS A 37 4.24 6.31 2.64
N THR A 38 5.57 6.35 2.63
CA THR A 38 6.34 6.57 1.41
C THR A 38 6.65 5.24 0.74
N TYR A 39 6.15 5.05 -0.46
CA TYR A 39 6.63 4.03 -1.38
C TYR A 39 7.83 4.56 -2.15
N SER A 40 8.90 3.77 -2.22
CA SER A 40 10.12 4.10 -2.96
C SER A 40 10.34 3.08 -4.07
N ASN A 41 10.53 3.55 -5.30
CA ASN A 41 10.89 2.72 -6.42
C ASN A 41 12.39 2.87 -6.72
N ASP A 42 13.20 1.90 -6.29
CA ASP A 42 14.66 2.01 -6.45
C ASP A 42 15.13 1.78 -7.88
N LYS A 43 14.34 1.08 -8.69
CA LYS A 43 14.62 0.85 -10.11
C LYS A 43 14.50 2.14 -10.91
N PHE A 44 13.38 2.84 -10.73
CA PHE A 44 13.03 4.05 -11.46
C PHE A 44 13.37 5.35 -10.71
N LYS A 45 13.95 5.25 -9.52
CA LYS A 45 14.33 6.37 -8.64
C LYS A 45 13.24 7.42 -8.50
N PHE A 46 12.08 7.01 -8.03
CA PHE A 46 11.06 7.94 -7.58
C PHE A 46 10.41 7.46 -6.29
N SER A 47 9.64 8.33 -5.66
CA SER A 47 8.76 7.98 -4.55
C SER A 47 7.35 8.53 -4.74
N LEU A 48 6.41 7.88 -4.06
CA LEU A 48 5.02 8.30 -3.90
C LEU A 48 4.64 8.19 -2.42
N GLN A 49 3.68 8.98 -1.99
CA GLN A 49 3.11 8.94 -0.65
C GLN A 49 1.68 8.40 -0.74
N PHE A 50 1.41 7.33 -0.02
CA PHE A 50 0.10 6.72 0.15
C PHE A 50 -0.46 7.07 1.53
N PRO A 51 -1.75 7.40 1.67
CA PRO A 51 -2.35 7.61 2.98
C PRO A 51 -2.23 6.35 3.86
N VAL A 52 -2.03 6.51 5.16
CA VAL A 52 -2.03 5.37 6.10
C VAL A 52 -3.37 4.63 6.13
N SER A 53 -4.48 5.28 5.76
CA SER A 53 -5.80 4.66 5.63
C SER A 53 -5.84 3.54 4.58
N TRP A 54 -4.91 3.53 3.63
CA TRP A 54 -4.80 2.46 2.63
C TRP A 54 -4.13 1.20 3.20
N ASP A 55 -3.53 1.24 4.39
CA ASP A 55 -2.79 0.13 4.96
C ASP A 55 -3.55 -1.19 4.92
N ARG A 56 -2.90 -2.22 4.36
CA ARG A 56 -3.43 -3.58 4.15
C ARG A 56 -4.59 -3.69 3.15
N ASN A 57 -5.04 -2.56 2.57
CA ASN A 57 -6.13 -2.51 1.58
C ASN A 57 -5.61 -2.32 0.14
N TYR A 58 -4.30 -2.35 -0.09
CA TYR A 58 -3.73 -2.26 -1.42
C TYR A 58 -2.44 -3.05 -1.56
N VAL A 59 -2.07 -3.30 -2.82
CA VAL A 59 -0.79 -3.88 -3.22
C VAL A 59 -0.30 -3.13 -4.46
N ILE A 60 1.03 -2.97 -4.56
CA ILE A 60 1.69 -2.44 -5.75
C ILE A 60 2.40 -3.61 -6.43
N HIS A 61 1.97 -3.96 -7.63
CA HIS A 61 2.66 -4.92 -8.47
C HIS A 61 3.62 -4.17 -9.39
N GLN A 62 4.92 -4.33 -9.15
CA GLN A 62 5.95 -3.75 -10.00
C GLN A 62 6.26 -4.68 -11.18
N GLN A 63 6.17 -4.13 -12.38
CA GLN A 63 6.59 -4.78 -13.63
C GLN A 63 7.80 -4.06 -14.22
N SER A 64 8.31 -4.57 -15.34
CA SER A 64 9.52 -4.04 -15.96
C SER A 64 9.39 -2.59 -16.42
N SER A 65 8.20 -2.14 -16.81
CA SER A 65 7.94 -0.82 -17.42
C SER A 65 6.72 -0.09 -16.88
N PHE A 66 6.05 -0.65 -15.86
CA PHE A 66 4.90 -0.03 -15.20
C PHE A 66 4.72 -0.57 -13.77
N LEU A 67 3.92 0.16 -13.00
CA LEU A 67 3.36 -0.25 -11.71
C LEU A 67 1.85 -0.42 -11.87
N GLU A 68 1.31 -1.47 -11.28
CA GLU A 68 -0.12 -1.66 -11.10
C GLU A 68 -0.45 -1.51 -9.62
N ILE A 69 -1.37 -0.60 -9.29
CA ILE A 69 -1.82 -0.36 -7.93
C ILE A 69 -3.22 -0.97 -7.82
N SER A 70 -3.35 -1.99 -6.98
CA SER A 70 -4.57 -2.79 -6.84
C SER A 70 -5.13 -2.73 -5.43
N PHE A 71 -6.45 -2.62 -5.34
CA PHE A 71 -7.23 -2.72 -4.11
C PHE A 71 -7.26 -4.17 -3.61
N LEU A 72 -7.07 -4.37 -2.31
CA LEU A 72 -7.23 -5.66 -1.63
C LEU A 72 -8.48 -5.63 -0.75
N GLY A 73 -9.49 -6.39 -1.17
CA GLY A 73 -10.75 -6.55 -0.45
C GLY A 73 -10.83 -7.80 0.43
N ASN A 74 -11.94 -7.93 1.15
CA ASN A 74 -12.26 -9.09 1.97
C ASN A 74 -13.09 -10.15 1.20
N SER A 75 -13.92 -9.71 0.25
CA SER A 75 -14.71 -10.56 -0.63
C SER A 75 -13.83 -11.44 -1.51
N LYS A 76 -14.37 -12.55 -2.03
CA LYS A 76 -13.62 -13.43 -2.94
C LYS A 76 -13.17 -12.67 -4.19
N ALA A 77 -14.04 -11.82 -4.73
CA ALA A 77 -13.70 -10.99 -5.87
C ALA A 77 -12.70 -9.88 -5.53
N GLY A 78 -12.84 -9.21 -4.39
CA GLY A 78 -11.93 -8.17 -3.94
C GLY A 78 -10.52 -8.67 -3.63
N LYS A 79 -10.39 -9.92 -3.17
CA LYS A 79 -9.09 -10.59 -3.04
C LYS A 79 -8.45 -10.89 -4.40
N ASN A 80 -9.28 -11.24 -5.39
CA ASN A 80 -8.86 -11.72 -6.70
C ASN A 80 -7.75 -12.79 -6.56
N TYR A 81 -8.03 -13.81 -5.76
CA TYR A 81 -7.04 -14.82 -5.39
C TYR A 81 -6.65 -15.66 -6.60
N HIS A 82 -5.37 -15.64 -6.94
CA HIS A 82 -4.84 -16.41 -8.05
C HIS A 82 -4.32 -17.76 -7.55
N SER A 83 -5.07 -18.83 -7.81
CA SER A 83 -4.84 -20.16 -7.25
C SER A 83 -3.46 -20.74 -7.55
N LYS A 84 -2.95 -20.59 -8.79
CA LYS A 84 -1.64 -21.14 -9.18
C LYS A 84 -0.47 -20.48 -8.45
N THR A 85 -0.59 -19.19 -8.15
CA THR A 85 0.47 -18.41 -7.49
C THR A 85 0.22 -18.26 -6.00
N LYS A 86 -0.91 -18.76 -5.50
CA LYS A 86 -1.40 -18.65 -4.13
C LYS A 86 -1.35 -17.22 -3.57
N LYS A 87 -1.58 -16.21 -4.41
CA LYS A 87 -1.48 -14.78 -4.06
C LYS A 87 -2.79 -14.05 -4.30
N ASN A 88 -3.10 -13.10 -3.40
CA ASN A 88 -4.12 -12.10 -3.65
C ASN A 88 -3.55 -11.06 -4.62
N LEU A 89 -4.12 -10.96 -5.81
CA LEU A 89 -3.70 -9.96 -6.79
C LEU A 89 -4.44 -8.63 -6.59
N GLY A 90 -5.59 -8.67 -5.92
CA GLY A 90 -6.46 -7.51 -5.81
C GLY A 90 -7.09 -7.10 -7.13
N LEU A 91 -7.87 -6.04 -7.07
CA LEU A 91 -8.53 -5.44 -8.22
C LEU A 91 -7.84 -4.14 -8.59
N THR A 92 -7.41 -4.01 -9.84
CA THR A 92 -6.66 -2.83 -10.28
C THR A 92 -7.46 -1.56 -10.06
N MET A 93 -6.84 -0.57 -9.41
CA MET A 93 -7.35 0.78 -9.30
C MET A 93 -6.76 1.66 -10.40
N PHE A 94 -5.44 1.67 -10.53
CA PHE A 94 -4.75 2.47 -11.54
C PHE A 94 -3.35 1.95 -11.83
N TYR A 95 -2.74 2.51 -12.88
CA TYR A 95 -1.39 2.20 -13.28
C TYR A 95 -0.51 3.46 -13.28
N ILE A 96 0.79 3.24 -13.14
CA ILE A 96 1.83 4.22 -13.45
C ILE A 96 2.79 3.56 -14.45
N GLY A 97 2.79 4.00 -15.70
CA GLY A 97 3.66 3.47 -16.75
C GLY A 97 4.73 4.45 -17.18
N THR A 98 5.85 3.91 -17.68
CA THR A 98 6.81 4.69 -18.46
C THR A 98 6.19 5.22 -19.76
N HIS A 99 6.75 6.27 -20.32
CA HIS A 99 6.37 6.79 -21.64
C HIS A 99 6.33 5.69 -22.72
N ASP A 100 7.40 4.89 -22.80
CA ASP A 100 7.51 3.81 -23.78
C ASP A 100 6.37 2.80 -23.65
N TYR A 101 5.98 2.46 -22.42
CA TYR A 101 4.86 1.56 -22.17
C TYR A 101 3.53 2.16 -22.67
N VAL A 102 3.27 3.44 -22.36
CA VAL A 102 2.04 4.13 -22.79
C VAL A 102 1.96 4.25 -24.31
N THR A 103 3.05 4.65 -24.95
CA THR A 103 3.11 4.84 -26.40
C THR A 103 3.01 3.51 -27.15
N LYS A 104 3.78 2.49 -26.74
CA LYS A 104 3.76 1.16 -27.37
C LYS A 104 2.38 0.50 -27.29
N ASN A 105 1.68 0.67 -26.17
CA ASN A 105 0.34 0.08 -25.95
C ASN A 105 -0.81 1.01 -26.37
N LYS A 106 -0.51 2.19 -26.95
CA LYS A 106 -1.50 3.17 -27.42
C LYS A 106 -2.55 3.51 -26.35
N ILE A 107 -2.09 3.73 -25.11
CA ILE A 107 -2.99 3.98 -23.98
C ILE A 107 -3.56 5.40 -24.08
N ALA A 108 -4.86 5.48 -24.36
CA ALA A 108 -5.59 6.74 -24.43
C ALA A 108 -5.80 7.34 -23.02
N GLY A 109 -5.81 8.68 -22.94
CA GLY A 109 -6.12 9.41 -21.70
C GLY A 109 -5.04 9.33 -20.61
N ALA A 110 -3.84 8.85 -20.94
CA ALA A 110 -2.72 8.83 -20.01
C ALA A 110 -2.26 10.26 -19.65
N GLN A 111 -2.00 10.52 -18.38
CA GLN A 111 -1.60 11.82 -17.86
C GLN A 111 -0.18 11.76 -17.30
N GLN A 112 0.72 12.63 -17.76
CA GLN A 112 2.07 12.67 -17.22
C GLN A 112 2.04 13.11 -15.75
N ILE A 113 2.72 12.36 -14.88
CA ILE A 113 2.78 12.64 -13.43
C ILE A 113 4.15 13.09 -12.95
N GLY A 114 5.20 12.86 -13.74
CA GLY A 114 6.55 13.27 -13.39
C GLY A 114 7.62 12.68 -14.31
N VAL A 115 8.86 13.06 -14.05
CA VAL A 115 10.05 12.59 -14.75
C VAL A 115 11.07 12.14 -13.71
N SER A 116 11.73 11.00 -13.93
CA SER A 116 12.90 10.60 -13.15
C SER A 116 13.91 9.91 -14.06
N ARG A 117 15.20 10.24 -13.92
CA ARG A 117 16.29 9.75 -14.78
C ARG A 117 15.96 9.85 -16.27
N ASP A 118 15.44 11.01 -16.68
CA ASP A 118 15.01 11.29 -18.06
C ASP A 118 13.84 10.42 -18.58
N VAL A 119 13.29 9.54 -17.75
CA VAL A 119 12.10 8.75 -18.07
C VAL A 119 10.85 9.49 -17.61
N LYS A 120 9.92 9.77 -18.54
CA LYS A 120 8.60 10.32 -18.22
C LYS A 120 7.68 9.21 -17.73
N PHE A 121 6.94 9.48 -16.66
CA PHE A 121 5.95 8.58 -16.08
C PHE A 121 4.53 9.13 -16.26
N TYR A 122 3.60 8.21 -16.51
CA TYR A 122 2.21 8.51 -16.83
C TYR A 122 1.27 7.68 -15.97
N PHE A 123 0.23 8.32 -15.45
CA PHE A 123 -0.91 7.69 -14.83
C PHE A 123 -1.98 7.35 -15.87
N PHE A 124 -2.63 6.21 -15.72
CA PHE A 124 -3.84 5.85 -16.48
C PHE A 124 -4.70 4.84 -15.70
N LEU A 125 -6.00 4.83 -16.00
CA LEU A 125 -6.96 3.91 -15.41
C LEU A 125 -7.08 2.63 -16.24
N ASN A 126 -7.50 1.54 -15.61
CA ASN A 126 -7.90 0.35 -16.33
C ASN A 126 -9.24 0.61 -17.05
N ALA A 127 -9.27 0.48 -18.38
CA ALA A 127 -10.47 0.72 -19.19
C ALA A 127 -11.67 -0.17 -18.80
N ARG A 128 -11.43 -1.36 -18.23
CA ARG A 128 -12.49 -2.28 -17.77
C ARG A 128 -13.03 -1.92 -16.39
N ASN A 129 -12.34 -1.06 -15.64
CA ASN A 129 -12.66 -0.69 -14.26
C ASN A 129 -13.00 -1.91 -13.35
N PRO A 130 -12.00 -2.75 -13.00
CA PRO A 130 -12.22 -3.98 -12.22
C PRO A 130 -12.98 -3.80 -10.90
N ILE A 131 -12.90 -2.61 -10.28
CA ILE A 131 -13.63 -2.29 -9.05
C ILE A 131 -15.15 -2.42 -9.25
N ASN A 132 -15.68 -2.12 -10.45
CA ASN A 132 -17.11 -2.23 -10.72
C ASN A 132 -17.65 -3.67 -10.68
N THR A 133 -16.79 -4.68 -10.80
CA THR A 133 -17.20 -6.09 -10.64
C THR A 133 -17.77 -6.37 -9.24
N LEU A 134 -17.31 -5.65 -8.22
CA LEU A 134 -17.83 -5.77 -6.85
C LEU A 134 -19.31 -5.37 -6.77
N LEU A 135 -19.69 -4.26 -7.42
CA LEU A 135 -21.08 -3.82 -7.48
C LEU A 135 -21.95 -4.77 -8.30
N GLN A 136 -21.39 -5.34 -9.39
CA GLN A 136 -22.07 -6.37 -10.17
C GLN A 136 -22.38 -7.62 -9.31
N ILE A 137 -21.43 -8.07 -8.48
CA ILE A 137 -21.64 -9.22 -7.58
C ILE A 137 -22.75 -8.95 -6.58
N TYR A 138 -22.74 -7.78 -5.94
CA TYR A 138 -23.77 -7.38 -4.99
C TYR A 138 -25.18 -7.42 -5.62
N ASN A 139 -25.32 -6.84 -6.82
CA ASN A 139 -26.59 -6.75 -7.54
C ASN A 139 -27.00 -8.03 -8.27
N ASN A 140 -26.11 -9.03 -8.42
CA ASN A 140 -26.39 -10.21 -9.22
C ASN A 140 -27.37 -11.18 -8.50
N PRO A 141 -28.57 -11.43 -9.03
CA PRO A 141 -29.54 -12.34 -8.39
C PRO A 141 -29.10 -13.82 -8.40
N LYS A 142 -28.13 -14.17 -9.24
CA LYS A 142 -27.55 -15.52 -9.32
C LYS A 142 -26.56 -15.80 -8.19
N VAL A 143 -25.95 -14.77 -7.59
CA VAL A 143 -25.09 -14.94 -6.42
C VAL A 143 -25.98 -15.14 -5.19
N LYS A 144 -25.99 -16.35 -4.63
CA LYS A 144 -26.83 -16.71 -3.47
C LYS A 144 -26.15 -16.48 -2.12
N ASP A 145 -24.82 -16.45 -2.10
CA ASP A 145 -24.03 -16.16 -0.90
C ASP A 145 -24.23 -14.70 -0.46
N LYS A 146 -25.08 -14.51 0.56
CA LYS A 146 -25.40 -13.19 1.12
C LYS A 146 -24.19 -12.53 1.77
N ASN A 147 -23.29 -13.32 2.36
CA ASN A 147 -22.09 -12.79 3.00
C ASN A 147 -21.12 -12.24 1.95
N GLU A 148 -20.88 -12.97 0.86
CA GLU A 148 -20.05 -12.49 -0.26
C GLU A 148 -20.64 -11.20 -0.86
N LYS A 149 -21.96 -11.13 -1.03
CA LYS A 149 -22.62 -9.90 -1.51
C LYS A 149 -22.35 -8.70 -0.60
N LYS A 150 -22.53 -8.87 0.71
CA LYS A 150 -22.27 -7.81 1.68
C LYS A 150 -20.81 -7.38 1.65
N GLN A 151 -19.89 -8.35 1.68
CA GLN A 151 -18.45 -8.08 1.60
C GLN A 151 -18.06 -7.37 0.30
N ALA A 152 -18.64 -7.75 -0.83
CA ALA A 152 -18.39 -7.09 -2.11
C ALA A 152 -18.88 -5.63 -2.11
N LEU A 153 -20.04 -5.34 -1.50
CA LEU A 153 -20.51 -3.97 -1.36
C LEU A 153 -19.61 -3.14 -0.43
N ASP A 154 -19.19 -3.71 0.70
CA ASP A 154 -18.30 -3.03 1.66
C ASP A 154 -16.93 -2.75 1.04
N ASP A 155 -16.40 -3.72 0.28
CA ASP A 155 -15.18 -3.58 -0.50
C ASP A 155 -15.33 -2.50 -1.59
N TYR A 156 -16.46 -2.48 -2.31
CA TYR A 156 -16.72 -1.46 -3.34
C TYR A 156 -16.71 -0.06 -2.73
N LYS A 157 -17.45 0.14 -1.63
CA LYS A 157 -17.47 1.43 -0.91
C LYS A 157 -16.07 1.85 -0.48
N ARG A 158 -15.28 0.94 0.09
CA ARG A 158 -13.91 1.23 0.50
C ARG A 158 -13.02 1.61 -0.68
N ALA A 159 -13.08 0.84 -1.77
CA ALA A 159 -12.31 1.14 -2.98
C ALA A 159 -12.68 2.52 -3.56
N LYS A 160 -13.97 2.88 -3.58
CA LYS A 160 -14.43 4.21 -4.01
C LYS A 160 -13.96 5.34 -3.10
N GLU A 161 -13.88 5.12 -1.79
CA GLU A 161 -13.27 6.09 -0.87
C GLU A 161 -11.77 6.24 -1.14
N MET A 162 -11.05 5.14 -1.31
CA MET A 162 -9.63 5.16 -1.66
C MET A 162 -9.39 5.89 -2.99
N GLU A 163 -10.22 5.69 -4.01
CA GLU A 163 -10.07 6.39 -5.30
C GLU A 163 -10.02 7.93 -5.18
N LYS A 164 -10.63 8.52 -4.15
CA LYS A 164 -10.59 9.97 -3.88
C LYS A 164 -9.16 10.46 -3.58
N ASP A 165 -8.32 9.59 -3.01
CA ASP A 165 -6.94 9.92 -2.64
C ASP A 165 -5.98 9.86 -3.84
N ILE A 166 -6.35 9.22 -4.95
CA ILE A 166 -5.45 8.97 -6.10
C ILE A 166 -4.81 10.27 -6.57
N LYS A 167 -5.58 11.34 -6.73
CA LYS A 167 -5.05 12.64 -7.19
C LYS A 167 -3.95 13.18 -6.25
N ALA A 168 -4.12 13.04 -4.94
CA ALA A 168 -3.12 13.47 -3.97
C ALA A 168 -1.87 12.58 -4.00
N ILE A 169 -2.06 11.26 -4.14
CA ILE A 169 -0.96 10.29 -4.32
C ILE A 169 -0.13 10.66 -5.55
N LEU A 170 -0.75 10.91 -6.71
CA LEU A 170 -0.02 11.26 -7.93
C LEU A 170 0.77 12.57 -7.79
N LYS A 171 0.19 13.59 -7.14
CA LYS A 171 0.87 14.87 -6.85
C LYS A 171 2.10 14.72 -5.93
N SER A 172 2.16 13.65 -5.15
CA SER A 172 3.29 13.35 -4.27
C SER A 172 4.50 12.75 -5.00
N PHE A 173 4.43 12.55 -6.32
CA PHE A 173 5.56 12.07 -7.10
C PHE A 173 6.80 12.92 -6.87
N ARG A 174 7.91 12.28 -6.49
CA ARG A 174 9.22 12.93 -6.34
C ARG A 174 10.29 12.05 -6.99
N ALA A 175 11.09 12.64 -7.88
CA ALA A 175 12.31 12.01 -8.37
C ALA A 175 13.33 11.89 -7.24
N LYS A 176 14.22 10.91 -7.33
CA LYS A 176 15.31 10.65 -6.39
C LYS A 176 16.65 10.58 -7.09
#